data_AF-A0A0P9SCE6-F1
#
_entry.id   AF-A0A0P9SCE6-F1
#
_cell.length_a   1.000
_cell.length_b   1.000
_cell.length_c   1.000
_cell.angle_alpha   90.00
_cell.angle_beta   90.00
_cell.angle_gamma   90.00
#
_symmetry.space_group_name_H-M   'P 1'
#
loop_
_entity.id
_entity.type
_entity.pdbx_description
1 polymer ?
#
loop_
_entity_poly.entity_id
_entity_poly.type
_entity_poly.pdbx_seq_one_letter_code
_entity_poly.pdbx_strand_id
1 'polypeptide(L)'
;MAWNLPLLNVHFINKYIFEGVMSMTDTGSHSVTGDACALAEDFAQGRSDPVQALDKALQQAARADHVFISMSIERARREAEASAARWQQGQPLSPFDGVPIAWKDLFDVAGSVTTAGAAVR
;
A
#
# COMPACT_ATOMS: atom_id res chain seq x y z
N MET A 1 -0.65 -22.49 -7.44
CA MET A 1 -2.09 -22.17 -7.62
C MET A 1 -2.22 -20.67 -7.48
N ALA A 2 -2.32 -19.95 -8.60
CA ALA A 2 -2.43 -18.49 -8.58
C ALA A 2 -3.84 -18.11 -8.13
N TRP A 3 -3.94 -17.32 -7.07
CA TRP A 3 -5.20 -16.75 -6.61
C TRP A 3 -5.68 -15.72 -7.63
N ASN A 4 -6.56 -16.15 -8.55
CA ASN A 4 -7.19 -15.26 -9.52
C ASN A 4 -8.36 -14.53 -8.85
N LEU A 5 -8.05 -13.46 -8.10
CA LEU A 5 -9.04 -12.53 -7.59
C LEU A 5 -9.12 -11.33 -8.56
N PRO A 6 -10.17 -11.24 -9.39
CA PRO A 6 -10.49 -9.97 -10.03
C PRO A 6 -10.99 -9.04 -8.92
N LEU A 7 -10.46 -7.82 -8.88
CA LEU A 7 -10.83 -6.74 -7.96
C LEU A 7 -10.18 -6.87 -6.56
N LEU A 8 -9.02 -6.24 -6.35
CA LEU A 8 -8.73 -5.34 -5.21
C LEU A 8 -7.27 -4.83 -5.23
N ASN A 9 -7.15 -3.50 -5.17
CA ASN A 9 -6.18 -2.67 -4.45
C ASN A 9 -4.68 -2.62 -4.84
N VAL A 10 -4.16 -1.40 -4.67
CA VAL A 10 -2.79 -0.89 -4.84
C VAL A 10 -1.75 -1.73 -4.09
N HIS A 11 -0.57 -1.95 -4.70
CA HIS A 11 0.46 -2.87 -4.19
C HIS A 11 1.78 -2.18 -3.84
N PHE A 12 2.29 -2.49 -2.64
CA PHE A 12 3.67 -2.26 -2.19
C PHE A 12 4.22 -3.58 -1.62
N ILE A 13 5.52 -3.92 -1.76
CA ILE A 13 6.04 -5.24 -1.35
C ILE A 13 7.12 -5.08 -0.27
N ASN A 14 6.98 -5.76 0.89
CA ASN A 14 7.85 -5.63 2.07
C ASN A 14 8.80 -6.85 2.30
N LYS A 15 10.10 -6.62 2.64
CA LYS A 15 11.00 -7.59 3.33
C LYS A 15 11.24 -7.15 4.76
N TYR A 16 11.34 -8.13 5.64
CA TYR A 16 12.23 -8.07 6.79
C TYR A 16 13.42 -9.00 6.58
N ILE A 17 14.65 -8.52 6.78
CA ILE A 17 15.79 -9.33 7.23
C ILE A 17 16.17 -8.80 8.61
N PHE A 18 16.05 -9.65 9.63
CA PHE A 18 16.58 -9.37 10.96
C PHE A 18 18.08 -9.68 10.96
N GLU A 19 18.92 -8.64 11.02
CA GLU A 19 20.25 -8.73 11.60
C GLU A 19 20.48 -7.54 12.54
N GLY A 20 20.72 -7.84 13.83
CA GLY A 20 21.21 -6.87 14.82
C GLY A 20 20.19 -6.39 15.85
N VAL A 21 20.44 -6.72 17.11
CA VAL A 21 19.78 -6.11 18.29
C VAL A 21 20.11 -4.62 18.30
N MET A 22 19.10 -3.75 18.16
CA MET A 22 19.24 -2.31 18.34
C MET A 22 18.35 -1.83 19.49
N SER A 23 18.95 -1.05 20.38
CA SER A 23 18.41 -0.56 21.66
C SER A 23 17.15 0.27 21.46
N MET A 24 16.15 0.00 22.29
CA MET A 24 14.85 0.66 22.29
C MET A 24 14.93 2.04 22.96
N THR A 25 15.03 3.09 22.14
CA THR A 25 14.55 4.44 22.50
C THR A 25 14.03 5.13 21.24
N ASP A 26 12.78 4.89 20.87
CA ASP A 26 12.04 5.80 19.99
C ASP A 26 10.92 6.47 20.81
N THR A 27 11.25 7.62 21.39
CA THR A 27 10.25 8.58 21.88
C THR A 27 10.06 9.63 20.79
N GLY A 28 9.67 9.18 19.60
CA GLY A 28 9.12 10.01 18.55
C GLY A 28 7.60 9.93 18.64
N SER A 29 6.93 11.06 18.79
CA SER A 29 5.47 11.14 18.63
C SER A 29 5.10 10.65 17.23
N HIS A 30 4.68 9.39 17.09
CA HIS A 30 4.00 8.94 15.88
C HIS A 30 2.68 9.71 15.80
N SER A 31 2.65 10.83 15.07
CA SER A 31 1.39 11.46 14.71
C SER A 31 0.59 10.40 13.95
N VAL A 32 -0.52 9.93 14.52
CA VAL A 32 -1.41 8.98 13.85
C VAL A 32 -1.87 9.64 12.56
N THR A 33 -1.21 9.29 11.46
CA THR A 33 -1.73 9.47 10.11
C THR A 33 -2.88 8.46 10.03
N GLY A 34 -4.08 8.93 9.69
CA GLY A 34 -5.33 8.17 9.84
C GLY A 34 -5.24 6.73 9.33
N ASP A 35 -5.97 5.83 9.99
CA ASP A 35 -6.04 4.43 9.58
C ASP A 35 -6.81 4.26 8.25
N ALA A 36 -6.93 3.01 7.79
CA ALA A 36 -7.64 2.70 6.55
C ALA A 36 -9.11 3.18 6.57
N CYS A 37 -9.76 3.16 7.74
CA CYS A 37 -11.14 3.60 7.89
C CYS A 37 -11.24 5.12 7.74
N ALA A 38 -10.32 5.88 8.34
CA ALA A 38 -10.25 7.32 8.18
C ALA A 38 -10.02 7.73 6.71
N LEU A 39 -9.13 7.02 5.99
CA LEU A 39 -8.92 7.26 4.55
C LEU A 39 -10.18 6.98 3.73
N ALA A 40 -10.84 5.84 3.98
CA ALA A 40 -12.09 5.49 3.31
C ALA A 40 -13.18 6.54 3.56
N GLU A 41 -13.31 7.02 4.79
CA GLU A 41 -14.25 8.07 5.15
C GLU A 41 -13.93 9.41 4.46
N ASP A 42 -12.64 9.77 4.37
CA ASP A 42 -12.20 10.96 3.65
C ASP A 42 -12.52 10.90 2.15
N PHE A 43 -12.42 9.72 1.52
CA PHE A 43 -12.83 9.52 0.13
C PHE A 43 -14.33 9.67 -0.03
N ALA A 44 -15.12 9.05 0.86
CA ALA A 44 -16.58 9.14 0.84
C ALA A 44 -17.11 10.56 1.05
N GLN A 45 -16.38 11.37 1.82
CA GLN A 45 -16.75 12.76 2.13
C GLN A 45 -16.06 13.77 1.19
N GLY A 46 -15.28 13.31 0.20
CA GLY A 46 -14.59 14.15 -0.77
C GLY A 46 -13.50 15.04 -0.17
N ARG A 47 -13.00 14.72 1.03
CA ARG A 47 -11.90 15.45 1.69
C ARG A 47 -10.53 15.09 1.14
N SER A 48 -10.40 13.88 0.60
CA SER A 48 -9.22 13.36 -0.08
C SER A 48 -9.68 12.46 -1.22
N ASP A 49 -8.76 12.06 -2.07
CA ASP A 49 -8.99 11.02 -3.07
C ASP A 49 -7.90 9.93 -2.99
N PRO A 50 -8.12 8.76 -3.65
CA PRO A 50 -7.15 7.68 -3.70
C PRO A 50 -5.76 8.05 -4.25
N VAL A 51 -5.68 9.03 -5.17
CA VAL A 51 -4.40 9.46 -5.76
C VAL A 51 -3.58 10.25 -4.74
N GLN A 52 -4.22 11.19 -4.04
CA GLN A 52 -3.59 11.94 -2.95
C GLN A 52 -3.14 11.02 -1.80
N ALA A 53 -3.95 10.02 -1.46
CA ALA A 53 -3.58 9.03 -0.45
C ALA A 53 -2.38 8.18 -0.89
N LEU A 54 -2.36 7.74 -2.16
CA LEU A 54 -1.22 7.02 -2.74
C LEU A 54 0.06 7.85 -2.73
N ASP A 55 0.00 9.12 -3.13
CA ASP A 55 1.18 9.99 -3.16
C ASP A 55 1.77 10.18 -1.76
N LYS A 56 0.90 10.38 -0.74
CA LYS A 56 1.34 10.41 0.66
C LYS A 56 2.00 9.08 1.07
N ALA A 57 1.39 7.95 0.73
CA ALA A 57 1.95 6.63 1.04
C ALA A 57 3.32 6.40 0.35
N LEU A 58 3.46 6.79 -0.92
CA LEU A 58 4.73 6.72 -1.66
C LEU A 58 5.81 7.59 -1.02
N GLN A 59 5.47 8.80 -0.57
CA GLN A 59 6.40 9.69 0.13
C GLN A 59 6.87 9.12 1.46
N GLN A 60 5.99 8.45 2.21
CA GLN A 60 6.38 7.77 3.45
C GLN A 60 7.22 6.53 3.16
N ALA A 61 6.82 5.72 2.17
CA ALA A 61 7.55 4.52 1.77
C ALA A 61 8.97 4.85 1.29
N ALA A 62 9.15 5.95 0.56
CA ALA A 62 10.47 6.40 0.10
C ALA A 62 11.42 6.84 1.23
N ARG A 63 10.89 7.12 2.43
CA ARG A 63 11.67 7.47 3.63
C ARG A 63 11.88 6.28 4.57
N ALA A 64 11.27 5.13 4.28
CA ALA A 64 11.31 3.97 5.13
C ALA A 64 12.47 3.05 4.71
N ASP A 65 13.50 2.97 5.54
CA ASP A 65 14.62 2.07 5.31
C ASP A 65 14.24 0.62 5.60
N HIS A 66 14.64 -0.29 4.70
CA HIS A 66 14.48 -1.74 4.85
C HIS A 66 13.04 -2.24 5.06
N VAL A 67 12.03 -1.46 4.68
CA VAL A 67 10.62 -1.88 4.72
C VAL A 67 10.17 -2.43 3.37
N PHE A 68 10.62 -1.89 2.23
CA PHE A 68 10.15 -2.34 0.92
C PHE A 68 11.28 -2.95 0.08
N ILE A 69 10.98 -4.00 -0.69
CA ILE A 69 11.94 -4.61 -1.64
C ILE A 69 11.64 -4.30 -3.09
N SER A 70 10.38 -4.00 -3.36
CA SER A 70 9.92 -3.60 -4.67
C SER A 70 8.67 -2.75 -4.51
N MET A 71 8.51 -1.81 -5.43
CA MET A 71 7.40 -0.88 -5.47
C MET A 71 6.79 -0.93 -6.87
N SER A 72 5.50 -1.27 -6.94
CA SER A 72 4.75 -1.31 -8.19
C SER A 72 4.08 0.04 -8.49
N ILE A 73 4.89 1.10 -8.62
CA ILE A 73 4.44 2.50 -8.64
C ILE A 73 3.47 2.77 -9.80
N GLU A 74 3.81 2.32 -11.01
CA GLU A 74 2.99 2.56 -12.20
C GLU A 74 1.64 1.86 -12.10
N ARG A 75 1.62 0.63 -11.55
CA ARG A 75 0.40 -0.12 -11.32
C ARG A 75 -0.45 0.57 -10.25
N ALA A 76 0.17 0.98 -9.13
CA ALA A 76 -0.48 1.69 -8.05
C ALA A 76 -1.16 2.98 -8.52
N ARG A 77 -0.47 3.79 -9.34
CA ARG A 77 -1.02 5.04 -9.88
C ARG A 77 -2.24 4.80 -10.76
N ARG A 78 -2.17 3.87 -11.72
CA ARG A 78 -3.32 3.53 -12.57
C ARG A 78 -4.54 3.08 -11.76
N GLU A 79 -4.33 2.29 -10.71
CA GLU A 79 -5.42 1.81 -9.87
C GLU A 79 -6.02 2.91 -8.99
N ALA A 80 -5.19 3.81 -8.44
CA ALA A 80 -5.64 4.96 -7.68
C ALA A 80 -6.46 5.92 -8.57
N GLU A 81 -6.02 6.18 -9.80
CA GLU A 81 -6.76 6.99 -10.77
C GLU A 81 -8.12 6.35 -11.12
N ALA A 82 -8.14 5.04 -11.37
CA ALA A 82 -9.38 4.32 -11.64
C ALA A 82 -10.34 4.32 -10.44
N SER A 83 -9.80 4.23 -9.23
CA SER A 83 -10.59 4.34 -7.99
C SER A 83 -11.13 5.75 -7.79
N ALA A 84 -10.31 6.78 -8.00
CA ALA A 84 -10.74 8.18 -7.91
C ALA A 84 -11.88 8.49 -8.89
N ALA A 85 -11.80 7.97 -10.12
CA ALA A 85 -12.89 8.09 -11.09
C ALA A 85 -14.20 7.44 -10.61
N ARG A 86 -14.13 6.28 -9.96
CA ARG A 86 -15.30 5.61 -9.37
C ARG A 86 -15.90 6.39 -8.20
N TRP A 87 -15.06 6.95 -7.33
CA TRP A 87 -15.52 7.83 -6.25
C TRP A 87 -16.22 9.09 -6.79
N GLN A 88 -15.67 9.73 -7.82
CA GLN A 88 -16.30 10.87 -8.49
C GLN A 88 -17.66 10.52 -9.11
N GLN A 89 -17.84 9.27 -9.55
CA GLN A 89 -19.09 8.76 -10.11
C GLN A 89 -20.07 8.24 -9.04
N GLY A 90 -19.68 8.23 -7.75
CA GLY A 90 -20.48 7.67 -6.67
C GLY A 90 -20.63 6.15 -6.73
N GLN A 91 -19.70 5.45 -7.38
CA GLN A 91 -19.73 3.99 -7.61
C GLN A 91 -18.43 3.30 -7.13
N PRO A 92 -18.00 3.48 -5.87
CA PRO A 92 -16.84 2.77 -5.36
C PRO A 92 -17.10 1.25 -5.36
N LEU A 93 -16.07 0.45 -5.64
CA LEU A 93 -16.17 -1.02 -5.62
C LEU A 93 -16.40 -1.59 -4.22
N SER A 94 -15.98 -0.85 -3.19
CA SER A 94 -16.14 -1.20 -1.77
C SER A 94 -15.89 0.03 -0.91
N PRO A 95 -16.18 -0.02 0.41
CA PRO A 95 -15.81 1.06 1.33
C PRO A 95 -14.32 1.42 1.31
N PHE A 96 -13.43 0.47 1.00
CA PHE A 96 -11.97 0.67 0.95
C PHE A 96 -11.43 0.79 -0.48
N ASP A 97 -12.28 1.06 -1.48
CA ASP A 97 -11.83 1.26 -2.86
C ASP A 97 -10.80 2.40 -2.91
N GLY A 98 -9.57 2.08 -3.31
CA GLY A 98 -8.49 3.06 -3.45
C GLY A 98 -7.59 3.25 -2.23
N VAL A 99 -7.85 2.56 -1.11
CA VAL A 99 -6.93 2.61 0.05
C VAL A 99 -5.62 1.90 -0.31
N PRO A 100 -4.44 2.54 -0.13
CA PRO A 100 -3.14 1.92 -0.41
C PRO A 100 -2.85 0.71 0.48
N ILE A 101 -2.32 -0.38 -0.09
CA ILE A 101 -1.98 -1.60 0.65
C ILE A 101 -0.54 -2.05 0.35
N ALA A 102 0.12 -2.58 1.37
CA ALA A 102 1.37 -3.30 1.23
C ALA A 102 1.18 -4.80 1.48
N TRP A 103 1.74 -5.61 0.58
CA TRP A 103 1.78 -7.05 0.64
C TRP A 103 3.11 -7.52 1.23
N LYS A 104 3.05 -8.55 2.06
CA LYS A 104 4.24 -9.30 2.44
C LYS A 104 4.70 -10.10 1.23
N ASP A 105 6.01 -10.18 1.00
CA ASP A 105 6.63 -10.97 -0.07
C ASP A 105 6.55 -12.49 0.21
N LEU A 106 5.37 -12.98 0.59
CA LEU A 106 5.01 -14.39 0.75
C LEU A 106 3.75 -14.74 -0.06
N PHE A 107 3.16 -13.74 -0.72
CA PHE A 107 1.97 -13.88 -1.53
C PHE A 107 2.30 -13.56 -2.98
N ASP A 108 1.70 -14.34 -3.89
CA ASP A 108 1.88 -14.14 -5.32
C ASP A 108 1.10 -12.91 -5.78
N VAL A 109 1.82 -11.98 -6.43
CA VAL A 109 1.25 -10.80 -7.06
C VAL A 109 1.48 -10.92 -8.56
N ALA A 110 0.40 -10.92 -9.35
CA ALA A 110 0.50 -11.05 -10.80
C ALA A 110 1.40 -9.95 -11.40
N GLY A 111 2.40 -10.36 -12.19
CA GLY A 111 3.38 -9.46 -12.79
C GLY A 111 4.55 -9.07 -11.89
N SER A 112 4.63 -9.62 -10.66
CA SER A 112 5.79 -9.51 -9.78
C SER A 112 6.40 -10.89 -9.51
N VAL A 113 7.71 -10.91 -9.24
CA VAL A 113 8.37 -12.07 -8.66
C VAL A 113 8.15 -12.03 -7.15
N THR A 114 7.72 -13.16 -6.57
CA THR A 114 7.67 -13.35 -5.12
C THR A 114 8.95 -14.06 -4.69
N THR A 115 9.73 -13.43 -3.80
CA THR A 115 11.05 -13.97 -3.39
C THR A 115 11.01 -14.75 -2.08
N ALA A 116 9.87 -14.74 -1.36
CA ALA A 116 9.77 -15.30 -0.02
C ALA A 116 10.80 -14.73 0.97
N GLY A 117 11.33 -13.52 0.69
CA GLY A 117 12.44 -12.92 1.42
C GLY A 117 13.80 -13.63 1.28
N ALA A 118 13.91 -14.67 0.45
CA ALA A 118 15.13 -15.46 0.26
C ALA A 118 15.94 -14.99 -0.96
N ALA A 119 17.27 -15.13 -0.88
CA ALA A 119 18.16 -14.90 -2.02
C ALA A 119 18.21 -16.11 -2.98
N VAL A 120 17.64 -17.24 -2.57
CA VAL A 120 17.69 -18.51 -3.30
C VAL A 120 16.53 -18.56 -4.30
N ARG A 121 16.81 -19.10 -5.49
CA ARG A 121 15.79 -19.37 -6.52
C ARG A 121 15.47 -20.86 -6.56
#